data_AF-A0A645CLR2-F1
#
_entry.id   AF-A0A645CLR2-F1
#
_cell.length_a   1.000
_cell.length_b   1.000
_cell.length_c   1.000
_cell.angle_alpha   90.00
_cell.angle_beta   90.00
_cell.angle_gamma   90.00
#
_symmetry.space_group_name_H-M   'P 1'
#
loop_
_entity.id
_entity.type
_entity.pdbx_description
1 polymer ?
#
loop_
_entity_poly.entity_id
_entity_poly.type
_entity_poly.pdbx_seq_one_letter_code
_entity_poly.pdbx_strand_id
1 'polypeptide(L)'
;MKQRARICYFDAQAALCCIAGKLMMSSDHEILIFHAAEVEYYFDVLDCNVINFRCLNEYFSIQVQTYLDPDNSPIENEPYFEMNHADCGMYMRVRHLTIGVRSVRVIFEDVFAEQFKGVEIFPPEAVGEQMVDFFVNQLFMGGVVKYADDFPLGMRVVQTRSRDVL
;
A
#
# COMPACT_ATOMS: atom_id res chain seq x y z
N MET A 1 8.92 4.89 -20.40
CA MET A 1 10.38 5.06 -20.18
C MET A 1 10.69 4.42 -18.82
N LYS A 2 11.35 3.25 -18.79
CA LYS A 2 11.63 2.51 -17.54
C LYS A 2 12.93 3.02 -16.94
N GLN A 3 12.87 3.86 -15.89
CA GLN A 3 14.07 4.18 -15.10
C GLN A 3 14.26 3.07 -14.06
N ARG A 4 15.39 2.37 -14.15
CA ARG A 4 15.86 1.42 -13.13
C ARG A 4 17.02 2.08 -12.39
N ALA A 5 16.79 2.51 -11.16
CA ALA A 5 17.88 2.80 -10.23
C ALA A 5 18.14 1.53 -9.42
N ARG A 6 19.36 0.99 -9.52
CA ARG A 6 19.83 -0.16 -8.73
C ARG A 6 21.00 0.32 -7.89
N ILE A 7 20.80 0.41 -6.57
CA ILE A 7 21.86 0.38 -5.58
C ILE A 7 21.34 -0.46 -4.40
N CYS A 8 21.71 -1.74 -4.36
CA CYS A 8 21.40 -2.63 -3.25
C CYS A 8 22.49 -2.48 -2.18
N TYR A 9 22.20 -1.78 -1.08
CA TYR A 9 22.94 -2.00 0.16
C TYR A 9 22.21 -3.07 0.97
N PHE A 10 22.72 -4.30 0.90
CA PHE A 10 22.29 -5.40 1.75
C PHE A 10 22.83 -5.16 3.16
N ASP A 11 21.99 -4.66 4.07
CA ASP A 11 22.26 -4.76 5.49
C ASP A 11 21.68 -6.09 6.00
N ALA A 12 22.54 -6.90 6.63
CA ALA A 12 22.24 -8.25 7.07
C ALA A 12 21.14 -8.32 8.16
N GLN A 13 20.73 -7.18 8.72
CA GLN A 13 19.56 -7.10 9.62
C GLN A 13 18.20 -7.16 8.90
N ALA A 14 18.11 -6.78 7.62
CA ALA A 14 16.83 -6.81 6.88
C ALA A 14 16.36 -8.24 6.56
N ALA A 15 17.27 -9.21 6.51
CA ALA A 15 16.95 -10.60 6.20
C ALA A 15 16.19 -11.34 7.33
N LEU A 16 16.12 -10.76 8.54
CA LEU A 16 15.44 -11.34 9.70
C LEU A 16 14.04 -10.74 9.96
N CYS A 17 13.58 -9.80 9.13
CA CYS A 17 12.29 -9.11 9.29
C CYS A 17 11.28 -9.35 8.16
N CYS A 18 11.51 -10.29 7.24
CA CYS A 18 10.36 -10.84 6.49
C CYS A 18 9.63 -11.77 7.51
N ILE A 19 8.58 -11.23 8.15
CA ILE A 19 7.71 -11.86 9.18
C ILE A 19 8.37 -12.07 10.57
N ALA A 20 8.68 -10.97 11.27
CA ALA A 20 8.76 -11.00 12.74
C ALA A 20 7.40 -10.58 13.32
N GLY A 21 6.41 -11.47 13.22
CA GLY A 21 5.22 -11.42 14.04
C GLY A 21 5.62 -11.61 15.50
N LYS A 22 5.94 -10.52 16.21
CA LYS A 22 6.14 -10.53 17.66
C LYS A 22 5.40 -9.36 18.31
N LEU A 23 4.08 -9.57 18.43
CA LEU A 23 3.20 -9.23 19.55
C LEU A 23 3.66 -8.06 20.45
N MET A 24 3.13 -6.87 20.19
CA MET A 24 2.58 -6.07 21.30
C MET A 24 1.06 -6.27 21.27
N MET A 25 0.57 -7.07 22.23
CA MET A 25 -0.82 -7.52 22.29
C MET A 25 -1.77 -6.39 22.63
N SER A 26 -2.81 -6.26 21.82
CA SER A 26 -4.12 -5.72 22.21
C SER A 26 -5.16 -6.46 21.37
N SER A 27 -6.20 -6.95 22.04
CA SER A 27 -7.19 -7.89 21.53
C SER A 27 -7.91 -7.42 20.25
N ASP A 28 -8.07 -8.39 19.35
CA ASP A 28 -8.90 -8.44 18.16
C ASP A 28 -8.30 -7.86 16.87
N HIS A 29 -7.52 -8.75 16.23
CA HIS A 29 -6.96 -8.76 14.86
C HIS A 29 -5.58 -8.09 14.70
N GLU A 30 -4.71 -8.76 13.94
CA GLU A 30 -3.29 -8.41 13.82
C GLU A 30 -3.08 -7.33 12.74
N ILE A 31 -2.00 -6.56 12.89
CA ILE A 31 -1.48 -5.71 11.81
C ILE A 31 -0.35 -6.49 11.15
N LEU A 32 -0.46 -6.71 9.84
CA LEU A 32 0.61 -7.29 9.04
C LEU A 32 1.75 -6.27 8.94
N ILE A 33 2.96 -6.66 9.30
CA ILE A 33 4.15 -5.83 9.14
C ILE A 33 4.94 -6.32 7.92
N PHE A 34 5.13 -5.45 6.92
CA PHE A 34 5.83 -5.77 5.68
C PHE A 34 7.05 -4.89 5.48
N HIS A 35 8.24 -5.48 5.46
CA HIS A 35 9.49 -4.77 5.15
C HIS A 35 9.83 -4.97 3.67
N ALA A 36 9.73 -3.93 2.87
CA ALA A 36 10.05 -4.01 1.45
C ALA A 36 11.54 -3.79 1.21
N ALA A 37 12.12 -4.61 0.34
CA ALA A 37 13.44 -4.41 -0.26
C ALA A 37 13.36 -3.62 -1.57
N GLU A 38 12.21 -3.67 -2.26
CA GLU A 38 11.97 -2.98 -3.52
C GLU A 38 10.52 -2.48 -3.59
N VAL A 39 10.33 -1.34 -4.28
CA VAL A 39 9.01 -0.77 -4.59
C VAL A 39 8.90 -0.52 -6.08
N GLU A 40 7.83 -1.01 -6.70
CA GLU A 40 7.53 -0.83 -8.12
C GLU A 40 6.19 -0.11 -8.30
N TYR A 41 6.12 0.81 -9.27
CA TYR A 41 4.91 1.55 -9.62
C TYR A 41 4.53 1.27 -11.07
N TYR A 42 3.26 0.96 -11.30
CA TYR A 42 2.69 0.82 -12.64
C TYR A 42 1.49 1.76 -12.74
N PHE A 43 1.49 2.58 -13.79
CA PHE A 43 0.45 3.57 -14.05
C PHE A 43 -0.37 3.11 -15.24
N ASP A 44 -1.69 3.08 -15.07
CA ASP A 44 -2.66 2.85 -16.14
C ASP A 44 -2.35 1.61 -17.00
N VAL A 45 -1.91 0.54 -16.35
CA VAL A 45 -1.64 -0.74 -17.01
C VAL A 45 -2.91 -1.58 -16.90
N LEU A 46 -3.51 -1.90 -18.05
CA LEU A 46 -4.80 -2.60 -18.11
C LEU A 46 -5.88 -1.84 -17.31
N ASP A 47 -5.91 -0.52 -17.46
CA ASP A 47 -6.86 0.39 -16.79
C ASP A 47 -6.76 0.38 -15.25
N CYS A 48 -5.60 -0.02 -14.70
CA CYS A 48 -5.31 -0.05 -13.28
C CYS A 48 -3.99 0.65 -12.93
N ASN A 49 -3.99 1.32 -11.77
CA ASN A 49 -2.77 1.77 -11.09
C ASN A 49 -2.36 0.74 -10.04
N VAL A 50 -1.06 0.44 -9.97
CA VAL A 50 -0.52 -0.59 -9.08
C VAL A 50 0.75 -0.12 -8.39
N ILE A 51 0.84 -0.37 -7.08
CA ILE A 51 2.10 -0.32 -6.33
C ILE A 51 2.41 -1.71 -5.78
N ASN A 52 3.64 -2.18 -6.00
CA ASN A 52 4.12 -3.45 -5.48
C ASN A 52 5.28 -3.23 -4.52
N PHE A 53 5.21 -3.90 -3.37
CA PHE A 53 6.27 -3.97 -2.38
C PHE A 53 6.83 -5.39 -2.37
N ARG A 54 8.17 -5.57 -2.47
CA ARG A 54 8.80 -6.90 -2.61
C ARG A 54 9.86 -7.14 -1.54
N CYS A 55 9.88 -8.32 -0.90
CA CYS A 55 10.92 -8.80 0.04
C CYS A 55 11.34 -10.19 -0.41
N LEU A 56 12.61 -10.44 -0.78
CA LEU A 56 13.12 -11.78 -1.18
C LEU A 56 12.19 -12.53 -2.18
N ASN A 57 11.30 -13.38 -1.66
CA ASN A 57 10.35 -14.23 -2.39
C ASN A 57 8.88 -13.88 -2.10
N GLU A 58 8.58 -12.74 -1.50
CA GLU A 58 7.25 -12.27 -1.10
C GLU A 58 6.94 -10.95 -1.80
N TYR A 59 5.66 -10.68 -2.01
CA TYR A 59 5.19 -9.36 -2.40
C TYR A 59 3.89 -9.00 -1.68
N PHE A 60 3.67 -7.69 -1.53
CA PHE A 60 2.40 -7.10 -1.20
C PHE A 60 2.03 -6.10 -2.30
N SER A 61 0.87 -6.26 -2.91
CA SER A 61 0.38 -5.45 -4.03
C SER A 61 -0.87 -4.69 -3.63
N ILE A 62 -0.95 -3.44 -4.06
CA ILE A 62 -2.17 -2.62 -3.99
C ILE A 62 -2.48 -2.17 -5.40
N GLN A 63 -3.69 -2.47 -5.86
CA GLN A 63 -4.16 -2.19 -7.20
C GLN A 63 -5.48 -1.41 -7.11
N VAL A 64 -5.72 -0.47 -8.02
CA VAL A 64 -7.02 0.20 -8.12
C VAL A 64 -7.35 0.42 -9.59
N GLN A 65 -8.62 0.27 -9.95
CA GLN A 65 -9.13 0.66 -11.26
C GLN A 65 -9.00 2.18 -11.43
N THR A 66 -8.54 2.61 -12.60
CA THR A 66 -8.43 4.03 -12.97
C THR A 66 -9.82 4.69 -13.05
N TYR A 67 -10.85 3.91 -13.36
CA TYR A 67 -12.22 4.36 -13.53
C TYR A 67 -13.18 3.56 -12.65
N LEU A 68 -14.37 4.10 -12.42
CA LEU A 68 -15.49 3.38 -11.83
C LEU A 68 -16.30 2.75 -12.96
N ASP A 69 -16.36 1.44 -12.97
CA ASP A 69 -17.24 0.70 -13.88
C ASP A 69 -18.62 0.56 -13.21
N PRO A 70 -19.70 1.09 -13.81
CA PRO A 70 -21.04 0.98 -13.24
C PRO A 70 -21.63 -0.43 -13.32
N ASP A 71 -21.11 -1.29 -14.19
CA ASP A 71 -21.52 -2.68 -14.32
C ASP A 71 -20.81 -3.58 -13.28
N ASN A 72 -19.68 -3.13 -12.72
CA ASN A 72 -19.02 -3.79 -11.60
C ASN A 72 -19.85 -3.70 -10.32
N SER A 73 -19.74 -4.72 -9.48
CA SER A 73 -20.26 -4.62 -8.12
C SER A 73 -19.55 -3.48 -7.37
N PRO A 74 -20.22 -2.80 -6.42
CA PRO A 74 -19.61 -1.67 -5.72
C PRO A 74 -18.28 -2.00 -5.02
N ILE A 75 -18.07 -3.25 -4.62
CA ILE A 75 -16.83 -3.70 -3.97
C ILE A 75 -15.67 -3.84 -4.96
N GLU A 76 -15.91 -4.19 -6.22
CA GLU A 76 -14.87 -4.30 -7.26
C GLU A 76 -14.32 -2.92 -7.67
N ASN A 77 -15.05 -1.87 -7.33
CA ASN A 77 -14.59 -0.48 -7.43
C ASN A 77 -13.75 -0.06 -6.21
N GLU A 78 -13.45 -0.94 -5.25
CA GLU A 78 -12.50 -0.65 -4.17
C GLU A 78 -11.06 -1.07 -4.57
N PRO A 79 -10.03 -0.65 -3.83
CA PRO A 79 -8.68 -1.13 -4.06
C PRO A 79 -8.57 -2.64 -3.81
N TYR A 80 -7.87 -3.34 -4.69
CA TYR A 80 -7.53 -4.75 -4.58
C TYR A 80 -6.18 -4.92 -3.89
N PHE A 81 -6.12 -5.78 -2.89
CA PHE A 81 -4.93 -6.09 -2.12
C PHE A 81 -4.56 -7.54 -2.34
N GLU A 82 -3.27 -7.82 -2.51
CA GLU A 82 -2.80 -9.17 -2.79
C GLU A 82 -1.43 -9.41 -2.14
N MET A 83 -1.25 -10.63 -1.63
CA MET A 83 0.03 -11.14 -1.16
C MET A 83 0.25 -12.52 -1.76
N ASN A 84 1.51 -12.85 -2.10
CA ASN A 84 1.80 -14.12 -2.79
C ASN A 84 1.53 -15.38 -1.97
N HIS A 85 1.42 -15.27 -0.64
CA HIS A 85 1.10 -16.39 0.22
C HIS A 85 -0.43 -16.54 0.30
N ALA A 86 -0.94 -17.63 -0.27
CA ALA A 86 -2.30 -18.17 -0.07
C ALA A 86 -3.46 -17.59 -0.91
N ASP A 87 -3.24 -17.11 -2.15
CA ASP A 87 -4.32 -16.63 -3.02
C ASP A 87 -5.29 -15.67 -2.29
N CYS A 88 -4.74 -14.84 -1.38
CA CYS A 88 -5.53 -14.00 -0.49
C CYS A 88 -5.91 -12.65 -1.12
N GLY A 89 -5.92 -12.62 -2.46
CA GLY A 89 -6.26 -11.44 -3.23
C GLY A 89 -7.73 -11.05 -3.04
N MET A 90 -7.99 -9.81 -2.63
CA MET A 90 -9.35 -9.33 -2.39
C MET A 90 -9.48 -7.82 -2.50
N TYR A 91 -10.66 -7.40 -2.95
CA TYR A 91 -11.09 -6.01 -2.90
C TYR A 91 -11.46 -5.64 -1.45
N MET A 92 -10.86 -4.57 -0.93
CA MET A 92 -11.05 -4.16 0.45
C MET A 92 -11.31 -2.66 0.55
N ARG A 93 -12.32 -2.31 1.34
CA ARG A 93 -12.50 -0.92 1.78
C ARG A 93 -11.40 -0.54 2.76
N VAL A 94 -10.81 0.61 2.51
CA VAL A 94 -9.83 1.21 3.41
C VAL A 94 -10.52 2.20 4.34
N ARG A 95 -10.45 1.91 5.64
CA ARG A 95 -10.96 2.81 6.68
C ARG A 95 -10.09 4.07 6.79
N HIS A 96 -8.78 3.90 6.79
CA HIS A 96 -7.82 5.00 6.70
C HIS A 96 -6.45 4.51 6.26
N LEU A 97 -5.72 5.41 5.59
CA LEU A 97 -4.32 5.24 5.23
C LEU A 97 -3.51 6.33 5.93
N THR A 98 -2.46 5.96 6.66
CA THR A 98 -1.55 6.89 7.32
C THR A 98 -0.18 6.84 6.63
N ILE A 99 0.26 7.99 6.12
CA ILE A 99 1.59 8.16 5.53
C ILE A 99 2.53 8.75 6.59
N GLY A 100 3.52 7.97 7.00
CA GLY A 100 4.62 8.38 7.87
C GLY A 100 5.95 8.49 7.12
N VAL A 101 6.99 9.02 7.78
CA VAL A 101 8.30 9.24 7.14
C VAL A 101 8.97 7.93 6.74
N ARG A 102 8.72 6.86 7.50
CA ARG A 102 9.36 5.54 7.34
C ARG A 102 8.39 4.40 7.06
N SER A 103 7.09 4.65 7.11
CA SER A 103 6.09 3.62 6.86
C SER A 103 4.82 4.18 6.26
N VAL A 104 4.07 3.31 5.58
CA VAL A 104 2.69 3.54 5.17
C VAL A 104 1.84 2.50 5.87
N ARG A 105 0.82 2.94 6.61
CA ARG A 105 -0.11 2.06 7.30
C ARG A 105 -1.48 2.15 6.66
N VAL A 106 -2.04 1.02 6.26
CA VAL A 106 -3.39 0.89 5.73
C VAL A 106 -4.22 0.12 6.74
N ILE A 107 -5.34 0.67 7.18
CA ILE A 107 -6.31 -0.01 8.04
C ILE A 107 -7.58 -0.26 7.23
N PHE A 108 -8.03 -1.50 7.24
CA PHE A 108 -9.18 -1.98 6.49
C PHE A 108 -10.49 -1.80 7.29
N GLU A 109 -11.62 -1.74 6.60
CA GLU A 109 -12.94 -1.85 7.26
C GLU A 109 -13.21 -3.29 7.74
N ASP A 110 -12.82 -4.26 6.92
CA ASP A 110 -12.97 -5.70 7.15
C ASP A 110 -11.60 -6.39 7.36
N VAL A 111 -11.62 -7.70 7.58
CA VAL A 111 -10.40 -8.48 7.85
C VAL A 111 -9.79 -9.00 6.55
N PHE A 112 -8.56 -8.59 6.27
CA PHE A 112 -7.74 -9.09 5.18
C PHE A 112 -7.11 -10.45 5.53
N ALA A 113 -7.14 -11.39 4.58
CA ALA A 113 -6.60 -12.74 4.75
C ALA A 113 -7.05 -13.43 6.06
N GLU A 114 -8.32 -13.24 6.44
CA GLU A 114 -8.99 -13.82 7.62
C GLU A 114 -8.41 -13.43 9.00
N GLN A 115 -7.31 -12.69 9.08
CA GLN A 115 -6.67 -12.36 10.36
C GLN A 115 -6.18 -10.92 10.52
N PHE A 116 -5.99 -10.17 9.43
CA PHE A 116 -5.36 -8.85 9.48
C PHE A 116 -6.36 -7.71 9.37
N LYS A 117 -6.35 -6.77 10.31
CA LYS A 117 -7.14 -5.52 10.21
C LYS A 117 -6.43 -4.40 9.47
N GLY A 118 -5.19 -4.62 9.10
CA GLY A 118 -4.38 -3.64 8.41
C GLY A 118 -3.01 -4.17 8.09
N VAL A 119 -2.28 -3.38 7.34
CA VAL A 119 -0.89 -3.61 6.98
C VAL A 119 -0.09 -2.35 7.28
N GLU A 120 1.12 -2.51 7.79
CA GLU A 120 2.11 -1.46 7.88
C GLU A 120 3.33 -1.85 7.06
N ILE A 121 3.65 -0.99 6.10
CA ILE A 121 4.63 -1.22 5.07
C ILE A 121 5.82 -0.30 5.33
N PHE A 122 7.00 -0.88 5.47
CA PHE A 122 8.27 -0.18 5.64
C PHE A 122 9.04 -0.27 4.31
N PRO A 123 9.01 0.78 3.47
CA PRO A 123 9.83 0.82 2.26
C PRO A 123 11.33 0.87 2.58
N PRO A 124 12.19 0.48 1.63
CA PRO A 124 13.65 0.46 1.84
C PRO A 124 14.24 1.86 2.06
N GLU A 125 13.59 2.87 1.49
CA GLU A 125 13.93 4.28 1.67
C GLU A 125 12.79 5.01 2.40
N ALA A 126 13.07 6.22 2.90
CA ALA A 126 12.02 7.06 3.47
C ALA A 126 10.91 7.34 2.42
N VAL A 127 9.69 7.52 2.89
CA VAL A 127 8.54 7.81 2.01
C VAL A 127 8.74 9.16 1.34
N GLY A 128 9.14 9.14 0.06
CA GLY A 128 9.40 10.32 -0.76
C GLY A 128 8.14 10.84 -1.47
N GLU A 129 8.24 12.06 -2.03
CA GLU A 129 7.12 12.75 -2.70
C GLU A 129 6.43 11.91 -3.77
N GLN A 130 7.19 11.15 -4.56
CA GLN A 130 6.62 10.28 -5.59
C GLN A 130 5.68 9.22 -5.02
N MET A 131 6.06 8.58 -3.91
CA MET A 131 5.23 7.57 -3.25
C MET A 131 3.97 8.22 -2.67
N VAL A 132 4.12 9.40 -2.04
CA VAL A 132 2.99 10.17 -1.50
C VAL A 132 2.00 10.52 -2.60
N ASP A 133 2.47 11.08 -3.72
CA ASP A 133 1.61 11.42 -4.85
C ASP A 133 0.91 10.18 -5.41
N PHE A 134 1.62 9.05 -5.52
CA PHE A 134 1.02 7.81 -5.99
C PHE A 134 -0.12 7.33 -5.07
N PHE A 135 0.10 7.32 -3.76
CA PHE A 135 -0.94 6.96 -2.79
C PHE A 135 -2.14 7.90 -2.85
N VAL A 136 -1.90 9.22 -2.92
CA VAL A 136 -2.94 10.24 -2.78
C VAL A 136 -3.71 10.46 -4.08
N ASN A 137 -3.02 10.52 -5.21
CA ASN A 137 -3.60 10.92 -6.49
C ASN A 137 -3.75 9.78 -7.49
N GLN A 138 -3.18 8.59 -7.24
CA GLN A 138 -3.25 7.47 -8.20
C GLN A 138 -3.91 6.23 -7.62
N LEU A 139 -3.81 6.00 -6.31
CA LEU A 139 -4.41 4.84 -5.63
C LEU A 139 -5.68 5.19 -4.84
N PHE A 140 -5.58 6.06 -3.85
CA PHE A 140 -6.65 6.30 -2.87
C PHE A 140 -7.31 7.66 -3.09
N MET A 141 -8.09 7.76 -4.16
CA MET A 141 -8.86 8.95 -4.50
C MET A 141 -10.17 8.96 -3.69
N GLY A 142 -10.19 9.56 -2.49
CA GLY A 142 -11.39 9.55 -1.65
C GLY A 142 -11.24 10.07 -0.22
N GLY A 143 -10.16 10.78 0.12
CA GLY A 143 -10.02 11.40 1.44
C GLY A 143 -9.71 10.43 2.61
N VAL A 144 -9.32 9.19 2.31
CA VAL A 144 -8.89 8.21 3.32
C VAL A 144 -7.46 8.44 3.82
N VAL A 145 -6.68 9.26 3.10
CA VAL A 145 -5.27 9.51 3.39
C VAL A 145 -5.11 10.55 4.51
N LYS A 146 -4.30 10.20 5.50
CA LYS A 146 -3.85 11.05 6.60
C LYS A 146 -2.33 11.04 6.64
N TYR A 147 -1.75 12.15 7.07
CA TYR A 147 -0.32 12.25 7.34
C TYR A 147 -0.06 12.04 8.82
N ALA A 148 1.01 11.32 9.16
CA ALA A 148 1.49 11.27 10.53
C ALA A 148 1.88 12.69 11.02
N ASP A 149 1.82 12.92 12.32
CA ASP A 149 2.07 14.23 12.91
C ASP A 149 3.46 14.77 12.59
N ASP A 150 4.45 13.88 12.49
CA ASP A 150 5.85 14.16 12.18
C ASP A 150 6.15 14.21 10.66
N PHE A 151 5.16 13.96 9.79
CA PHE A 151 5.39 13.97 8.36
C PHE A 151 5.62 15.40 7.84
N PRO A 152 6.73 15.68 7.10
CA PRO A 152 7.08 17.02 6.65
C PRO A 152 5.97 17.70 5.86
N LEU A 153 5.58 18.92 6.28
CA LEU A 153 4.49 19.68 5.65
C LEU A 153 4.72 19.91 4.14
N GLY A 154 5.97 20.18 3.73
CA GLY A 154 6.31 20.42 2.33
C GLY A 154 6.19 19.18 1.43
N MET A 155 6.15 17.98 2.01
CA MET A 155 6.00 16.72 1.27
C MET A 155 4.55 16.22 1.26
N ARG A 156 3.63 16.92 1.95
CA ARG A 156 2.22 16.53 1.96
C ARG A 156 1.59 16.91 0.63
N VAL A 157 0.99 15.92 -0.02
CA VAL A 157 0.23 16.08 -1.25
C VAL A 157 -1.24 16.29 -0.92
N VAL A 158 -1.85 17.30 -1.53
CA VAL A 158 -3.30 17.49 -1.52
C VAL A 158 -3.90 16.62 -2.62
N GLN A 159 -4.98 15.92 -2.31
CA GLN A 159 -5.70 15.14 -3.32
C GLN A 159 -6.28 16.08 -4.37
N THR A 160 -5.90 15.87 -5.63
CA THR A 160 -6.34 16.67 -6.79
C THR A 160 -7.05 15.85 -7.85
N ARG A 161 -7.07 14.52 -7.69
CA ARG A 161 -7.71 13.58 -8.61
C ARG A 161 -8.92 12.88 -7.97
N SER A 162 -9.85 12.47 -8.83
CA SER A 162 -11.00 11.62 -8.54
C SER A 162 -11.11 10.58 -9.64
N ARG A 163 -11.74 9.45 -9.35
CA ARG A 163 -12.06 8.45 -10.37
C ARG A 163 -13.31 8.88 -11.13
N ASP A 164 -13.24 8.80 -12.45
CA ASP A 164 -14.36 9.08 -13.35
C ASP A 164 -15.17 7.79 -13.58
N VAL A 165 -16.45 7.94 -13.91
CA VAL A 165 -17.33 6.83 -14.31
C VAL A 165 -17.16 6.59 -15.82
N LEU A 166 -16.94 5.34 -16.24
CA LEU A 166 -16.89 4.94 -17.64
C LEU A 166 -18.29 4.75 -18.27
#